data_AF-A0AAW6VYB8-F1
#
_entry.id   AF-A0AAW6VYB8-F1
#
_cell.length_a   1.000
_cell.length_b   1.000
_cell.length_c   1.000
_cell.angle_alpha   90.00
_cell.angle_beta   90.00
_cell.angle_gamma   90.00
#
_symmetry.space_group_name_H-M   'P 1'
#
loop_
_entity.id
_entity.type
_entity.pdbx_description
1 polymer ?
#
loop_
_entity_poly.entity_id
_entity_poly.type
_entity_poly.pdbx_seq_one_letter_code
_entity_poly.pdbx_strand_id
1 'polypeptide(L)'
;MQKPLDMFSMTAGKLTGLDQSGPKLASIICRGIEQAKDVQLGELLFACGIYGVEEEEAWLLAKRFSNLEALYGASIDSLMSYNLLNEAVAVNTYNFFRHPLNVSALNELQTEGGLKVRHG
;
A
#
# COMPACT_ATOMS: atom_id res chain seq x y z
N MET A 1 0.27 -17.24 -6.45
CA MET A 1 -0.15 -15.91 -6.00
C MET A 1 1.02 -14.97 -6.30
N GLN A 2 0.85 -14.00 -7.21
CA GLN A 2 1.90 -13.04 -7.57
C GLN A 2 2.11 -12.06 -6.41
N LYS A 3 3.36 -11.71 -6.11
CA LYS A 3 3.69 -10.72 -5.08
C LYS A 3 3.49 -9.30 -5.64
N PRO A 4 3.11 -8.31 -4.83
CA PRO A 4 3.05 -6.91 -5.27
C PRO A 4 4.34 -6.41 -5.94
N LEU A 5 5.50 -6.83 -5.42
CA LEU A 5 6.81 -6.49 -5.98
C LEU A 5 7.00 -6.98 -7.42
N ASP A 6 6.39 -8.11 -7.80
CA ASP A 6 6.48 -8.63 -9.16
C ASP A 6 5.89 -7.63 -10.17
N MET A 7 4.84 -6.91 -9.77
CA MET A 7 4.21 -5.85 -10.57
C MET A 7 5.08 -4.59 -10.63
N PHE A 8 5.66 -4.18 -9.50
CA PHE A 8 6.51 -2.97 -9.44
C PHE A 8 7.86 -3.12 -10.15
N SER A 9 8.30 -4.36 -10.37
CA SER A 9 9.54 -4.70 -11.09
C SER A 9 9.32 -5.02 -12.59
N MET A 10 8.11 -4.83 -13.11
CA MET A 10 7.80 -5.09 -14.52
C MET A 10 8.44 -4.04 -15.44
N THR A 11 9.07 -4.52 -16.51
CA THR A 11 9.59 -3.69 -17.61
C THR A 11 8.80 -3.94 -18.89
N ALA A 12 8.82 -2.98 -19.82
CA ALA A 12 8.10 -3.08 -21.08
C ALA A 12 8.45 -4.37 -21.85
N GLY A 13 9.72 -4.78 -21.84
CA GLY A 13 10.16 -6.03 -22.47
C GLY A 13 9.62 -7.30 -21.80
N LYS A 14 9.47 -7.31 -20.46
CA LYS A 14 8.84 -8.43 -19.74
C LYS A 14 7.34 -8.50 -20.02
N LEU A 15 6.66 -7.35 -20.10
CA LEU A 15 5.22 -7.26 -20.37
C LEU A 15 4.85 -7.77 -21.77
N THR A 16 5.59 -7.33 -22.79
CA THR A 16 5.35 -7.75 -24.19
C THR A 16 5.53 -9.25 -24.39
N GLY A 17 6.40 -9.89 -23.58
CA GLY A 17 6.64 -11.33 -23.63
C GLY A 17 5.65 -12.18 -22.82
N LEU A 18 4.93 -11.58 -21.86
CA LEU A 18 4.01 -12.29 -20.96
C LEU A 18 2.57 -12.33 -21.49
N ASP A 19 2.08 -11.26 -22.12
CA ASP A 19 0.62 -11.05 -22.25
C ASP A 19 0.16 -10.72 -23.68
N GLN A 20 1.01 -10.93 -24.69
CA GLN A 20 0.80 -10.46 -26.08
C GLN A 20 0.43 -8.96 -26.17
N SER A 21 0.70 -8.20 -25.11
CA SER A 21 0.35 -6.80 -25.03
C SER A 21 1.27 -6.02 -25.97
N GLY A 22 0.67 -5.42 -27.00
CA GLY A 22 1.42 -4.64 -27.98
C GLY A 22 2.22 -3.51 -27.31
N PRO A 23 3.29 -2.99 -27.95
CA PRO A 23 4.23 -2.05 -27.34
C PRO A 23 3.58 -0.82 -26.67
N LYS A 24 2.43 -0.37 -27.21
CA LYS A 24 1.63 0.73 -26.65
C LYS A 24 1.01 0.37 -25.29
N LEU A 25 0.43 -0.81 -25.15
CA LEU A 25 -0.21 -1.24 -23.91
C LEU A 25 0.85 -1.48 -22.81
N ALA A 26 1.96 -2.12 -23.16
CA ALA A 26 3.10 -2.29 -22.23
C ALA A 26 3.64 -0.95 -21.72
N SER A 27 3.74 0.07 -22.59
CA SER A 27 4.13 1.43 -22.20
C SER A 27 3.14 2.10 -21.23
N ILE A 28 1.83 1.96 -21.48
CA ILE A 28 0.78 2.47 -20.59
C ILE A 28 0.89 1.81 -19.21
N ILE A 29 1.05 0.49 -19.17
CA ILE A 29 1.17 -0.27 -17.91
C ILE A 29 2.42 0.16 -17.14
N CYS A 30 3.59 0.20 -17.78
CA CYS A 30 4.82 0.69 -17.13
C CYS A 30 4.65 2.10 -16.59
N ARG A 31 4.01 3.00 -17.35
CA ARG A 31 3.77 4.37 -16.88
C ARG A 31 2.84 4.40 -15.66
N GLY A 32 1.79 3.58 -15.65
CA GLY A 32 0.89 3.45 -14.49
C GLY A 32 1.63 2.93 -13.26
N ILE A 33 2.50 1.94 -13.41
CA ILE A 33 3.34 1.42 -12.33
C ILE A 33 4.28 2.51 -11.80
N GLU A 34 4.95 3.27 -12.68
CA GLU A 34 5.82 4.38 -12.24
C GLU A 34 5.03 5.48 -11.51
N GLN A 35 3.80 5.77 -11.93
CA GLN A 35 2.93 6.71 -11.23
C GLN A 35 2.50 6.18 -9.85
N ALA A 36 2.24 4.88 -9.73
CA ALA A 36 1.89 4.21 -8.48
C ALA A 36 3.07 4.07 -7.50
N LYS A 37 4.30 4.43 -7.90
CA LYS A 37 5.45 4.51 -7.00
C LYS A 37 5.45 5.77 -6.15
N ASP A 38 4.67 6.79 -6.48
CA ASP A 38 4.59 8.03 -5.69
C ASP A 38 3.15 8.26 -5.23
N VAL A 39 2.84 7.76 -4.03
CA VAL A 39 1.46 7.69 -3.50
C VAL A 39 1.34 8.40 -2.16
N GLN A 40 0.17 8.92 -1.88
CA GLN A 40 -0.17 9.41 -0.55
C GLN A 40 -0.45 8.22 0.38
N LEU A 41 -0.15 8.39 1.66
CA LEU A 41 -0.37 7.33 2.65
C LEU A 41 -1.83 6.82 2.66
N GLY A 42 -2.82 7.70 2.53
CA GLY A 42 -4.24 7.28 2.45
C GLY A 42 -4.54 6.37 1.26
N GLU A 43 -4.01 6.70 0.08
CA GLU A 43 -4.16 5.90 -1.13
C GLU A 43 -3.51 4.51 -0.96
N LEU A 44 -2.33 4.46 -0.33
CA LEU A 44 -1.65 3.20 -0.04
C LEU A 44 -2.45 2.35 0.94
N LEU A 45 -2.95 2.92 2.04
CA LEU A 45 -3.71 2.20 3.06
C LEU A 45 -5.01 1.61 2.49
N PHE A 46 -5.70 2.36 1.64
CA PHE A 46 -6.85 1.86 0.91
C PHE A 46 -6.48 0.72 -0.04
N ALA A 47 -5.39 0.87 -0.80
CA ALA A 47 -4.91 -0.16 -1.72
C ALA A 47 -4.41 -1.44 -1.01
N CYS A 48 -3.99 -1.36 0.26
CA CYS A 48 -3.60 -2.52 1.06
C CYS A 48 -4.76 -3.47 1.37
N GLY A 49 -6.02 -3.02 1.25
CA GLY A 49 -7.19 -3.87 1.46
C GLY A 49 -7.33 -4.39 2.89
N ILE A 50 -7.00 -3.56 3.88
CA ILE A 50 -7.15 -3.91 5.31
C ILE A 50 -8.65 -4.09 5.58
N TYR A 51 -9.05 -5.25 6.11
CA TYR A 51 -10.47 -5.57 6.28
C TYR A 51 -11.19 -4.54 7.17
N GLY A 52 -12.18 -3.86 6.58
CA GLY A 52 -12.99 -2.83 7.21
C GLY A 52 -12.37 -1.42 7.24
N VAL A 53 -11.21 -1.22 6.62
CA VAL A 53 -10.68 0.12 6.32
C VAL A 53 -11.17 0.51 4.92
N GLU A 54 -12.17 1.39 4.86
CA GLU A 54 -12.61 1.98 3.61
C GLU A 54 -11.81 3.26 3.31
N GLU A 55 -12.15 3.97 2.23
CA GLU A 55 -11.42 5.16 1.81
C GLU A 55 -11.37 6.25 2.89
N GLU A 56 -12.49 6.50 3.58
CA GLU A 56 -12.56 7.52 4.63
C GLU A 56 -11.63 7.19 5.81
N GLU A 57 -11.66 5.95 6.29
CA GLU A 57 -10.79 5.46 7.36
C GLU A 57 -9.32 5.50 6.96
N ALA A 58 -8.98 5.13 5.72
CA ALA A 58 -7.62 5.19 5.20
C ALA A 58 -7.06 6.61 5.23
N TRP A 59 -7.84 7.60 4.78
CA TRP A 59 -7.44 9.01 4.84
C TRP A 59 -7.39 9.54 6.27
N LEU A 60 -8.28 9.08 7.14
CA LEU A 60 -8.28 9.48 8.54
C LEU A 60 -7.04 8.94 9.29
N LEU A 61 -6.68 7.68 9.03
CA LEU A 61 -5.42 7.08 9.48
C LEU A 61 -4.22 7.86 8.97
N ALA A 62 -4.18 8.20 7.68
CA ALA A 62 -3.09 8.97 7.09
C ALA A 62 -2.91 10.37 7.70
N LYS A 63 -4.01 11.05 8.03
CA LYS A 63 -3.97 12.34 8.75
C LYS A 63 -3.45 12.20 10.17
N ARG A 64 -3.79 11.09 10.85
CA ARG A 64 -3.44 10.86 12.26
C ARG A 64 -2.02 10.34 12.44
N PHE A 65 -1.58 9.46 11.54
CA PHE A 65 -0.31 8.76 11.57
C PHE A 65 0.49 9.19 10.34
N SER A 66 1.50 10.03 10.56
CA SER A 66 2.14 10.78 9.48
C SER A 66 2.99 9.94 8.51
N ASN A 67 3.20 8.66 8.78
CA ASN A 67 3.98 7.74 7.96
C ASN A 67 3.69 6.28 8.35
N LEU A 68 4.25 5.34 7.58
CA LEU A 68 4.12 3.90 7.86
C LEU A 68 4.78 3.52 9.21
N GLU A 69 5.87 4.17 9.59
CA GLU A 69 6.57 3.93 10.85
C GLU A 69 5.67 4.17 12.06
N ALA A 70 4.86 5.23 12.02
CA ALA A 70 3.88 5.54 13.05
C ALA A 70 2.78 4.46 13.15
N LEU A 71 2.40 3.85 12.03
CA LEU A 71 1.41 2.77 11.99
C LEU A 71 1.97 1.44 12.49
N TYR A 72 3.24 1.13 12.18
CA TYR A 72 3.92 -0.04 12.76
C TYR A 72 3.97 0.02 14.30
N GLY A 73 4.14 1.22 14.86
CA GLY A 73 4.16 1.47 16.31
C GLY A 73 2.79 1.68 16.96
N ALA A 74 1.71 1.80 16.20
CA ALA A 74 0.39 2.15 16.72
C ALA A 74 -0.17 1.06 17.66
N SER A 75 -0.79 1.48 18.75
CA SER A 75 -1.60 0.62 19.64
C SER A 75 -3.05 0.58 19.18
N ILE A 76 -3.79 -0.46 19.57
CA ILE A 76 -5.23 -0.55 19.29
C ILE A 76 -5.97 0.68 19.87
N ASP A 77 -5.63 1.12 21.07
CA ASP A 77 -6.21 2.33 21.68
C ASP A 77 -5.96 3.59 20.85
N SER A 78 -4.76 3.74 20.29
CA SER A 78 -4.44 4.89 19.43
C SER A 78 -5.24 4.86 18.12
N LEU A 79 -5.49 3.66 17.58
CA LEU A 79 -6.28 3.43 16.38
C LEU A 79 -7.79 3.64 16.61
N MET A 80 -8.27 3.51 17.85
CA MET A 80 -9.66 3.81 18.22
C MET A 80 -9.86 5.25 18.74
N SER A 81 -8.79 5.97 19.04
CA SER A 81 -8.86 7.32 19.62
C SER A 81 -9.71 8.26 18.77
N TYR A 82 -10.48 9.16 19.39
CA TYR A 82 -11.36 10.11 18.68
C TYR A 82 -12.38 9.46 17.74
N ASN A 83 -12.81 8.22 18.01
CA ASN A 83 -13.68 7.43 17.13
C ASN A 83 -13.09 7.27 15.72
N LEU A 84 -11.77 7.22 15.61
CA LEU A 84 -11.05 7.06 14.35
C LEU A 84 -11.46 5.75 13.66
N LEU A 85 -11.53 4.66 14.41
CA LEU A 85 -12.00 3.35 13.97
C LEU A 85 -12.82 2.70 15.07
N ASN A 86 -13.72 1.79 14.68
CA ASN A 86 -14.30 0.86 15.63
C ASN A 86 -13.29 -0.22 16.05
N GLU A 87 -13.58 -0.94 17.14
CA GLU A 87 -12.68 -1.94 17.71
C GLU A 87 -12.25 -3.02 16.71
N ALA A 88 -13.20 -3.56 15.94
CA ALA A 88 -12.91 -4.61 14.96
C ALA A 88 -11.91 -4.12 13.88
N VAL A 89 -12.12 -2.92 13.34
CA VAL A 89 -11.25 -2.33 12.32
C VAL A 89 -9.89 -1.94 12.90
N ALA A 90 -9.85 -1.43 14.14
CA ALA A 90 -8.61 -1.13 14.83
C ALA A 90 -7.75 -2.40 15.04
N VAL A 91 -8.37 -3.52 15.44
CA VAL A 91 -7.70 -4.82 15.58
C VAL A 91 -7.17 -5.31 14.24
N ASN A 92 -7.96 -5.23 13.17
CA ASN A 92 -7.52 -5.64 11.82
C ASN A 92 -6.32 -4.81 11.34
N THR A 93 -6.37 -3.50 11.54
CA THR A 93 -5.30 -2.57 11.19
C THR A 93 -4.03 -2.87 12.00
N TYR A 94 -4.18 -3.05 13.33
CA TYR A 94 -3.08 -3.41 14.23
C TYR A 94 -2.40 -4.72 13.80
N ASN A 95 -3.19 -5.74 13.46
CA ASN A 95 -2.72 -7.04 13.02
C ASN A 95 -2.05 -6.97 11.65
N PHE A 96 -2.60 -6.19 10.71
CA PHE A 96 -2.03 -6.01 9.38
C PHE A 96 -0.57 -5.54 9.45
N PHE A 97 -0.28 -4.52 10.26
CA PHE A 97 1.07 -3.96 10.44
C PHE A 97 2.01 -4.83 11.29
N ARG A 98 1.53 -5.94 11.86
CA ARG A 98 2.33 -6.91 12.62
C ARG A 98 2.46 -8.26 11.92
N HIS A 99 1.72 -8.45 10.84
CA HIS A 99 1.81 -9.67 10.06
C HIS A 99 3.11 -9.66 9.24
N PRO A 100 4.03 -10.61 9.43
CA PRO A 100 5.36 -10.56 8.81
C PRO A 100 5.33 -10.45 7.30
N LEU A 101 4.37 -11.10 6.63
CA LEU A 101 4.24 -11.02 5.17
C LEU A 101 3.84 -9.64 4.67
N ASN A 102 2.99 -8.92 5.42
CA ASN A 102 2.52 -7.59 5.01
C ASN A 102 3.65 -6.57 5.21
N VAL A 103 4.34 -6.65 6.35
CA VAL A 103 5.51 -5.83 6.65
C VAL A 103 6.63 -6.07 5.63
N SER A 104 6.91 -7.34 5.31
CA SER A 104 7.90 -7.69 4.26
C SER A 104 7.50 -7.12 2.92
N ALA A 105 6.24 -7.24 2.51
CA ALA A 105 5.78 -6.73 1.21
C ALA A 105 5.88 -5.20 1.13
N LEU A 106 5.50 -4.46 2.19
CA LEU A 106 5.64 -3.01 2.24
C LEU A 106 7.10 -2.58 2.17
N ASN A 107 7.97 -3.25 2.91
CA ASN A 107 9.41 -2.99 2.89
C ASN A 107 10.01 -3.28 1.50
N GLU A 108 9.70 -4.44 0.91
CA GLU A 108 10.11 -4.83 -0.45
C GLU A 108 9.67 -3.79 -1.48
N LEU A 109 8.44 -3.27 -1.38
CA LEU A 109 7.96 -2.21 -2.26
C LEU A 109 8.73 -0.90 -2.07
N GLN A 110 9.10 -0.53 -0.85
CA GLN A 110 9.90 0.69 -0.59
C GLN A 110 11.36 0.54 -1.02
N THR A 111 11.99 -0.62 -0.80
CA THR A 111 13.43 -0.82 -1.06
C THR A 111 13.72 -1.25 -2.50
N GLU A 112 12.90 -2.14 -3.07
CA GLU A 112 13.12 -2.73 -4.39
C GLU A 112 12.10 -2.23 -5.42
N GLY A 113 10.86 -2.00 -5.00
CA GLY A 113 9.78 -1.51 -5.87
C GLY A 113 9.84 0.00 -6.17
N GLY A 114 10.64 0.76 -5.41
CA GLY A 114 10.76 2.21 -5.55
C GLY A 114 9.55 3.00 -5.04
N LEU A 115 8.69 2.37 -4.22
CA LEU A 115 7.54 3.01 -3.58
C LEU A 115 8.00 4.13 -2.63
N LYS A 116 7.49 5.33 -2.85
CA LYS A 116 7.64 6.53 -2.04
C LYS A 116 6.27 6.89 -1.50
N VAL A 117 6.16 6.87 -0.19
CA VAL A 117 4.92 7.21 0.52
C VAL A 117 5.03 8.64 1.01
N ARG A 118 4.18 9.51 0.50
CA ARG A 118 4.10 10.91 0.94
C ARG A 118 3.04 11.07 2.02
N HIS A 119 3.33 11.98 2.94
CA HIS A 119 2.30 12.54 3.81
C HIS A 119 1.42 13.49 3.00
N GLY A 120 0.10 13.38 3.20
CA GLY A 120 -0.91 14.29 2.61
C GLY A 120 -1.06 15.60 3.38
#